data_AF-A0AAW9QBJ8-F1
#
_entry.id   AF-A0AAW9QBJ8-F1
#
_cell.length_a   1.000
_cell.length_b   1.000
_cell.length_c   1.000
_cell.angle_alpha   90.00
_cell.angle_beta   90.00
_cell.angle_gamma   90.00
#
_symmetry.space_group_name_H-M   'P 1'
#
loop_
_entity.id
_entity.type
_entity.pdbx_description
1 polymer ?
#
loop_
_entity_poly.entity_id
_entity_poly.type
_entity_poly.pdbx_seq_one_letter_code
_entity_poly.pdbx_strand_id
1 'polypeptide(L)'
;MKSSRFSPSSPEALRRRLCQSLALAFAGFGGAARAQYGGYGSPPPAAPAAPVPVPAAAPAVASTPAVPRAGGETRLALVIGNRVYPTPHDLPSMHKNVRDMQAALEQRGFRVTAGVDLDPSQSKAAIDAFEREVQAAPPDAVVFFYFSGHGVQAEAENLLVSSGVDPGRPDAVAKGSIVLGPDVVLRLQGRPQGLTIAVIDACRTDLRAALKPGEGLNQVEAPPGCLIAFSTGAGRPALAPNNEAQNTFYTAALVNQLTSASGELSFSDLFRLVKLETQRTMLNHPLALIRQFAQFPFIAENTRQPVLLAPRPAPAAVAAGGRFSTEDEARDWAALQATAWPPDVVKQADQYLARYPGSKLAGAAEVVKEGATEAAAILRRNDIRLFRRSFDMPPGADADYQADLLKSARGDKDAAARIGRVWRTEAQSGPEVSRYEGWMQYAAELGNGIASYELALHYRRTGQPQPAARWETRARELGYTPPPSLDNQRK
;
A
#
# COMPACT_ATOMS: atom_id res chain seq x y z
N MET A 1 0.30 -59.84 -29.26
CA MET A 1 0.66 -58.57 -28.59
C MET A 1 -0.36 -57.52 -29.01
N LYS A 2 -1.30 -57.16 -28.13
CA LYS A 2 -2.39 -56.21 -28.41
C LYS A 2 -2.00 -54.82 -27.90
N SER A 3 -2.04 -53.82 -28.78
CA SER A 3 -1.82 -52.41 -28.47
C SER A 3 -3.12 -51.76 -27.98
N SER A 4 -3.14 -51.19 -26.77
CA SER A 4 -4.20 -50.29 -26.31
C SER A 4 -3.74 -48.83 -26.41
N ARG A 5 -4.46 -48.05 -27.22
CA ARG A 5 -4.29 -46.59 -27.34
C ARG A 5 -5.02 -45.91 -26.19
N PHE A 6 -4.33 -45.06 -25.44
CA PHE A 6 -4.95 -44.12 -24.50
C PHE A 6 -5.59 -42.98 -25.28
N SER A 7 -6.88 -42.71 -25.02
CA SER A 7 -7.62 -41.55 -25.53
C SER A 7 -7.58 -40.43 -24.47
N PRO A 8 -7.34 -39.16 -24.83
CA PRO A 8 -7.33 -38.07 -23.85
C PRO A 8 -8.76 -37.64 -23.49
N SER A 9 -9.06 -37.70 -22.20
CA SER A 9 -10.31 -37.23 -21.58
C SER A 9 -10.56 -35.74 -21.84
N SER A 10 -11.82 -35.38 -22.11
CA SER A 10 -12.27 -34.04 -22.47
C SER A 10 -12.06 -32.97 -21.38
N PRO A 11 -11.90 -31.67 -21.75
CA PRO A 11 -11.65 -30.56 -20.83
C PRO A 11 -12.72 -30.33 -19.75
N GLU A 12 -13.92 -30.90 -19.91
CA GLU A 12 -15.02 -30.76 -18.96
C GLU A 12 -14.89 -31.68 -17.74
N ALA A 13 -14.22 -32.82 -17.88
CA ALA A 13 -13.97 -33.75 -16.77
C ALA A 13 -12.92 -33.22 -15.79
N LEU A 14 -11.95 -32.44 -16.29
CA LEU A 14 -10.95 -31.75 -15.46
C LEU A 14 -11.56 -30.56 -14.70
N ARG A 15 -12.54 -29.88 -15.31
CA ARG A 15 -13.29 -28.76 -14.69
C ARG A 15 -14.12 -29.19 -13.48
N ARG A 16 -14.75 -30.38 -13.51
CA ARG A 16 -15.54 -30.89 -12.37
C ARG A 16 -14.68 -31.39 -11.20
N ARG A 17 -13.49 -31.96 -11.48
CA ARG A 17 -12.57 -32.45 -10.43
C ARG A 17 -11.89 -31.33 -9.63
N LEU A 18 -11.67 -30.16 -10.23
CA LEU A 18 -11.12 -28.97 -9.56
C LEU A 18 -12.16 -28.28 -8.64
N CYS A 19 -13.46 -28.29 -8.98
CA CYS A 19 -14.49 -27.72 -8.11
C CYS A 19 -14.77 -28.58 -6.86
N GLN A 20 -14.63 -29.91 -6.92
CA GLN A 20 -14.86 -30.78 -5.77
C GLN A 20 -13.68 -30.81 -4.78
N SER A 21 -12.46 -30.57 -5.23
CA SER A 21 -11.26 -30.57 -4.37
C SER A 21 -11.10 -29.27 -3.56
N LEU A 22 -11.70 -28.16 -3.99
CA LEU A 22 -11.74 -26.90 -3.26
C LEU A 22 -12.73 -26.90 -2.07
N ALA A 23 -13.77 -27.74 -2.10
CA ALA A 23 -14.75 -27.85 -1.00
C ALA A 23 -14.25 -28.72 0.18
N LEU A 24 -13.30 -29.62 -0.06
CA LEU A 24 -12.81 -30.57 0.95
C LEU A 24 -11.54 -30.13 1.69
N ALA A 25 -10.83 -29.08 1.23
CA ALA A 25 -9.59 -28.62 1.87
C ALA A 25 -9.80 -27.66 3.06
N PHE A 26 -11.05 -27.24 3.33
CA PHE A 26 -11.38 -26.30 4.43
C PHE A 26 -12.21 -26.92 5.57
N ALA A 27 -12.45 -28.23 5.55
CA ALA A 27 -13.14 -28.95 6.62
C ALA A 27 -12.19 -30.02 7.20
N GLY A 28 -11.44 -29.69 8.24
CA GLY A 28 -10.58 -30.69 8.87
C GLY A 28 -9.72 -30.21 10.03
N PHE A 29 -10.33 -29.74 11.12
CA PHE A 29 -9.75 -29.87 12.47
C PHE A 29 -10.88 -29.87 13.51
N GLY A 30 -11.16 -31.04 14.08
CA GLY A 30 -12.13 -31.25 15.16
C GLY A 30 -12.15 -32.71 15.58
N GLY A 31 -11.44 -33.03 16.67
CA GLY A 31 -11.22 -34.39 17.16
C GLY A 31 -12.42 -35.00 17.90
N ALA A 32 -12.63 -36.28 17.60
CA ALA A 32 -13.18 -37.40 18.37
C ALA A 32 -14.00 -37.16 19.65
N ALA A 33 -15.28 -37.56 19.60
CA ALA A 33 -15.92 -38.37 20.64
C ALA A 33 -16.92 -39.34 19.99
N ARG A 34 -16.84 -40.61 20.40
CA ARG A 34 -17.48 -41.80 19.82
C ARG A 34 -18.75 -42.11 20.62
N ALA A 35 -19.91 -42.26 19.98
CA ALA A 35 -21.08 -42.93 20.55
C ALA A 35 -21.95 -43.57 19.46
N GLN A 36 -22.55 -44.70 19.79
CA GLN A 36 -23.01 -45.78 18.92
C GLN A 36 -24.39 -45.57 18.27
N TYR A 37 -24.52 -46.17 17.07
CA TYR A 37 -25.66 -46.77 16.36
C TYR A 37 -27.12 -46.49 16.79
N GLY A 38 -27.96 -46.17 15.78
CA GLY A 38 -29.35 -46.62 15.72
C GLY A 38 -30.23 -45.91 14.68
N GLY A 39 -30.68 -46.67 13.66
CA GLY A 39 -32.05 -46.57 13.13
C GLY A 39 -32.36 -45.59 12.00
N TYR A 40 -32.68 -46.14 10.82
CA TYR A 40 -33.35 -45.47 9.70
C TYR A 40 -34.76 -45.00 10.08
N GLY A 41 -35.10 -43.76 9.73
CA GLY A 41 -36.46 -43.21 9.79
C GLY A 41 -36.60 -41.99 8.85
N SER A 42 -37.63 -42.02 8.00
CA SER A 42 -37.97 -41.04 6.97
C SER A 42 -38.10 -39.58 7.47
N PRO A 43 -37.93 -38.56 6.61
CA PRO A 43 -38.02 -37.17 7.04
C PRO A 43 -39.48 -36.73 7.25
N PRO A 44 -39.80 -35.95 8.30
CA PRO A 44 -41.11 -35.34 8.46
C PRO A 44 -41.28 -34.09 7.56
N PRO A 45 -42.53 -33.69 7.25
CA PRO A 45 -42.84 -32.63 6.29
C PRO A 45 -42.51 -31.22 6.81
N ALA A 46 -42.25 -30.32 5.86
CA ALA A 46 -41.89 -28.92 6.05
C ALA A 46 -42.95 -28.14 6.85
N ALA A 47 -42.49 -27.44 7.90
CA ALA A 47 -43.26 -26.45 8.64
C ALA A 47 -43.29 -25.10 7.88
N PRO A 48 -44.37 -24.31 7.98
CA PRO A 48 -44.53 -23.06 7.24
C PRO A 48 -43.57 -21.96 7.74
N ALA A 49 -43.14 -21.12 6.78
CA ALA A 49 -42.19 -20.03 6.99
C ALA A 49 -42.71 -18.98 8.00
N ALA A 50 -41.87 -18.67 8.99
CA ALA A 50 -42.06 -17.54 9.89
C ALA A 50 -41.78 -16.21 9.15
N PRO A 51 -42.46 -15.11 9.48
CA PRO A 51 -42.30 -13.82 8.80
C PRO A 51 -40.92 -13.21 9.08
N VAL A 52 -40.32 -12.65 8.03
CA VAL A 52 -39.05 -11.92 8.06
C VAL A 52 -39.20 -10.65 8.91
N PRO A 53 -38.36 -10.41 9.92
CA PRO A 53 -38.36 -9.14 10.64
C PRO A 53 -37.75 -8.04 9.77
N VAL A 54 -38.47 -6.93 9.65
CA VAL A 54 -38.03 -5.67 9.03
C VAL A 54 -36.81 -5.13 9.79
N PRO A 55 -35.72 -4.68 9.14
CA PRO A 55 -34.55 -4.19 9.85
C PRO A 55 -34.85 -2.87 10.55
N ALA A 56 -34.55 -2.85 11.85
CA ALA A 56 -34.56 -1.67 12.69
C ALA A 56 -33.38 -0.73 12.37
N ALA A 57 -33.62 0.56 12.57
CA ALA A 57 -32.76 1.74 12.55
C ALA A 57 -31.23 1.56 12.41
N ALA A 58 -30.65 2.36 11.51
CA ALA A 58 -29.22 2.52 11.24
C ALA A 58 -28.38 2.87 12.50
N PRO A 59 -27.11 2.41 12.58
CA PRO A 59 -26.21 2.81 13.65
C PRO A 59 -25.83 4.29 13.47
N ALA A 60 -26.05 5.09 14.51
CA ALA A 60 -25.63 6.48 14.58
C ALA A 60 -24.09 6.57 14.65
N VAL A 61 -23.53 7.56 13.94
CA VAL A 61 -22.12 7.97 14.07
C VAL A 61 -21.93 8.49 15.49
N ALA A 62 -21.31 7.68 16.36
CA ALA A 62 -21.03 8.06 17.74
C ALA A 62 -19.96 9.17 17.74
N SER A 63 -20.38 10.39 18.09
CA SER A 63 -19.49 11.52 18.32
C SER A 63 -19.28 11.69 19.83
N THR A 64 -18.11 11.29 20.32
CA THR A 64 -17.71 11.46 21.72
C THR A 64 -17.40 12.95 21.98
N PRO A 65 -17.83 13.55 23.12
CA PRO A 65 -17.60 14.96 23.40
C PRO A 65 -16.11 15.29 23.61
N ALA A 66 -15.72 16.51 23.22
CA ALA A 66 -14.36 17.00 23.26
C ALA A 66 -13.89 17.31 24.70
N VAL A 67 -12.83 16.62 25.14
CA VAL A 67 -12.01 17.01 26.30
C VAL A 67 -11.03 18.11 25.85
N PRO A 68 -10.77 19.17 26.63
CA PRO A 68 -9.84 20.24 26.24
C PRO A 68 -8.41 19.69 26.10
N ARG A 69 -7.77 19.96 24.96
CA ARG A 69 -6.42 19.47 24.62
C ARG A 69 -5.35 20.18 25.45
N ALA A 70 -4.63 19.42 26.27
CA ALA A 70 -3.30 19.79 26.71
C ALA A 70 -2.30 19.61 25.54
N GLY A 71 -2.03 20.69 24.79
CA GLY A 71 -0.77 20.99 24.09
C GLY A 71 -0.02 19.97 23.21
N GLY A 72 -0.58 18.82 22.82
CA GLY A 72 0.11 17.79 22.03
C GLY A 72 -0.21 17.78 20.52
N GLU A 73 0.59 17.04 19.74
CA GLU A 73 0.40 16.83 18.30
C GLU A 73 -1.03 16.35 17.98
N THR A 74 -1.70 17.01 17.02
CA THR A 74 -3.04 16.61 16.60
C THR A 74 -2.97 15.44 15.62
N ARG A 75 -3.63 14.34 15.95
CA ARG A 75 -3.72 13.14 15.11
C ARG A 75 -5.17 12.78 14.84
N LEU A 76 -5.57 12.73 13.57
CA LEU A 76 -6.94 12.48 13.12
C LEU A 76 -6.96 11.29 12.16
N ALA A 77 -7.94 10.39 12.29
CA ALA A 77 -8.07 9.25 11.40
C ALA A 77 -9.52 9.03 10.94
N LEU A 78 -9.71 8.69 9.67
CA LEU A 78 -10.94 8.15 9.11
C LEU A 78 -10.67 6.73 8.62
N VAL A 79 -11.43 5.76 9.14
CA VAL A 79 -11.28 4.32 8.85
C VAL A 79 -12.59 3.82 8.26
N ILE A 80 -12.58 3.44 6.98
CA ILE A 80 -13.76 2.93 6.27
C ILE A 80 -13.53 1.46 5.88
N GLY A 81 -14.51 0.61 6.14
CA GLY A 81 -14.49 -0.79 5.72
C GLY A 81 -15.82 -1.27 5.17
N ASN A 82 -15.84 -1.67 3.90
CA ASN A 82 -17.05 -2.11 3.22
C ASN A 82 -16.96 -3.61 2.94
N ARG A 83 -17.84 -4.38 3.58
CA ARG A 83 -18.03 -5.81 3.41
C ARG A 83 -19.18 -6.12 2.47
N VAL A 84 -20.30 -5.39 2.61
CA VAL A 84 -21.59 -5.74 2.01
C VAL A 84 -21.65 -5.29 0.56
N TYR A 85 -21.68 -6.26 -0.35
CA TYR A 85 -21.81 -6.05 -1.79
C TYR A 85 -22.80 -7.05 -2.39
N PRO A 86 -23.38 -6.78 -3.57
CA PRO A 86 -24.20 -7.77 -4.25
C PRO A 86 -23.46 -9.10 -4.44
N THR A 87 -24.14 -10.22 -4.17
CA THR A 87 -23.59 -11.57 -4.36
C THR A 87 -23.00 -11.74 -5.76
N PRO A 88 -21.78 -12.31 -5.92
CA PRO A 88 -20.96 -13.03 -4.93
C PRO A 88 -19.82 -12.18 -4.32
N HIS A 89 -19.98 -10.86 -4.25
CA HIS A 89 -18.85 -9.95 -4.03
C HIS A 89 -18.60 -9.57 -2.56
N ASP A 90 -19.21 -10.24 -1.58
CA ASP A 90 -18.98 -9.91 -0.16
C ASP A 90 -17.51 -10.11 0.28
N LEU A 91 -17.07 -9.28 1.23
CA LEU A 91 -15.72 -9.33 1.81
C LEU A 91 -15.78 -9.51 3.34
N PRO A 92 -15.86 -10.74 3.86
CA PRO A 92 -16.17 -10.99 5.28
C PRO A 92 -15.16 -10.39 6.27
N SER A 93 -13.90 -10.24 5.89
CA SER A 93 -12.81 -9.75 6.76
C SER A 93 -12.89 -8.25 7.10
N MET A 94 -13.65 -7.44 6.34
CA MET A 94 -13.51 -5.97 6.36
C MET A 94 -13.95 -5.32 7.68
N HIS A 95 -14.95 -5.87 8.36
CA HIS A 95 -15.36 -5.36 9.67
C HIS A 95 -14.29 -5.57 10.75
N LYS A 96 -13.56 -6.69 10.68
CA LYS A 96 -12.46 -6.97 11.60
C LYS A 96 -11.26 -6.08 11.30
N ASN A 97 -10.96 -5.87 10.03
CA ASN A 97 -9.95 -4.90 9.59
C ASN A 97 -10.19 -3.52 10.22
N VAL A 98 -11.42 -2.99 10.12
CA VAL A 98 -11.78 -1.68 10.71
C VAL A 98 -11.60 -1.66 12.22
N ARG A 99 -12.10 -2.68 12.93
CA ARG A 99 -12.03 -2.76 14.39
C ARG A 99 -10.59 -2.75 14.89
N ASP A 100 -9.74 -3.58 14.29
CA ASP A 100 -8.35 -3.72 14.73
C ASP A 100 -7.51 -2.50 14.33
N MET A 101 -7.77 -1.91 13.15
CA MET A 101 -7.14 -0.65 12.73
C MET A 101 -7.51 0.51 13.64
N GLN A 102 -8.80 0.62 14.01
CA GLN A 102 -9.24 1.64 14.97
C GLN A 102 -8.48 1.50 16.28
N ALA A 103 -8.46 0.31 16.87
CA ALA A 103 -7.76 0.07 18.14
C ALA A 103 -6.25 0.38 18.05
N ALA A 104 -5.58 -0.03 16.97
CA ALA A 104 -4.15 0.21 16.77
C ALA A 104 -3.82 1.71 16.58
N LEU A 105 -4.67 2.46 15.86
CA LEU A 105 -4.50 3.90 15.66
C LEU A 105 -4.79 4.68 16.94
N GLU A 106 -5.81 4.31 17.72
CA GLU A 106 -6.11 4.92 19.02
C GLU A 106 -4.93 4.76 19.99
N GLN A 107 -4.26 3.60 20.01
CA GLN A 107 -3.03 3.39 20.79
C GLN A 107 -1.88 4.32 20.36
N ARG A 108 -1.89 4.81 19.12
CA ARG A 108 -0.92 5.79 18.58
C ARG A 108 -1.40 7.24 18.70
N GLY A 109 -2.44 7.49 19.50
CA GLY A 109 -2.94 8.82 19.84
C GLY A 109 -3.83 9.46 18.78
N PHE A 110 -4.32 8.69 17.80
CA PHE A 110 -5.28 9.20 16.82
C PHE A 110 -6.67 9.32 17.43
N ARG A 111 -7.37 10.40 17.09
CA ARG A 111 -8.83 10.44 17.18
C ARG A 111 -9.39 9.76 15.93
N VAL A 112 -10.01 8.60 16.09
CA VAL A 112 -10.51 7.79 14.97
C VAL A 112 -12.01 7.97 14.79
N THR A 113 -12.41 8.26 13.55
CA THR A 113 -13.78 8.13 13.06
C THR A 113 -13.86 6.87 12.20
N ALA A 114 -14.67 5.89 12.61
CA ALA A 114 -14.81 4.63 11.88
C ALA A 114 -16.19 4.51 11.21
N GLY A 115 -16.22 3.99 9.98
CA GLY A 115 -17.43 3.70 9.22
C GLY A 115 -17.39 2.31 8.59
N VAL A 116 -18.47 1.55 8.75
CA VAL A 116 -18.60 0.21 8.15
C VAL A 116 -19.79 0.16 7.20
N ASP A 117 -19.62 -0.51 6.06
CA ASP A 117 -20.66 -0.69 5.04
C ASP A 117 -21.36 0.60 4.61
N LEU A 118 -20.58 1.67 4.42
CA LEU A 118 -21.10 2.96 4.02
C LEU A 118 -21.55 2.94 2.56
N ASP A 119 -22.81 3.24 2.30
CA ASP A 119 -23.33 3.46 0.95
C ASP A 119 -22.68 4.72 0.30
N PRO A 120 -22.91 5.01 -1.00
CA PRO A 120 -22.31 6.17 -1.65
C PRO A 120 -22.61 7.51 -0.96
N SER A 121 -23.83 7.71 -0.46
CA SER A 121 -24.23 8.95 0.20
C SER A 121 -23.57 9.09 1.57
N GLN A 122 -23.50 7.99 2.33
CA GLN A 122 -22.88 7.94 3.64
C GLN A 122 -21.36 8.08 3.55
N SER A 123 -20.73 7.43 2.55
CA SER A 123 -19.31 7.53 2.26
C SER A 123 -18.90 8.98 1.99
N LYS A 124 -19.66 9.67 1.12
CA LYS A 124 -19.47 11.09 0.85
C LYS A 124 -19.62 11.93 2.11
N ALA A 125 -20.69 11.73 2.88
CA ALA A 125 -20.94 12.49 4.11
C ALA A 125 -19.82 12.30 5.15
N ALA A 126 -19.27 11.09 5.26
CA ALA A 126 -18.15 10.78 6.16
C ALA A 126 -16.87 11.52 5.75
N ILE A 127 -16.55 11.54 4.45
CA ILE A 127 -15.41 12.30 3.91
C ILE A 127 -15.62 13.81 4.11
N ASP A 128 -16.82 14.32 3.83
CA ASP A 128 -17.17 15.74 4.00
C ASP A 128 -17.07 16.19 5.48
N ALA A 129 -17.43 15.31 6.42
CA ALA A 129 -17.27 15.56 7.85
C ALA A 129 -15.78 15.56 8.25
N PHE A 130 -15.03 14.56 7.79
CA PHE A 130 -13.62 14.43 8.13
C PHE A 130 -12.77 15.54 7.53
N GLU A 131 -13.05 15.98 6.30
CA GLU A 131 -12.40 17.13 5.68
C GLU A 131 -12.53 18.39 6.55
N ARG A 132 -13.73 18.66 7.09
CA ARG A 132 -13.94 19.81 7.98
C ARG A 132 -13.12 19.71 9.26
N GLU A 133 -12.96 18.52 9.82
CA GLU A 133 -12.06 18.31 10.97
C GLU A 133 -10.59 18.56 10.61
N VAL A 134 -10.17 18.10 9.43
CA VAL A 134 -8.79 18.26 8.93
C VAL A 134 -8.47 19.72 8.62
N GLN A 135 -9.41 20.47 8.05
CA GLN A 135 -9.27 21.90 7.79
C GLN A 135 -9.16 22.72 9.08
N ALA A 136 -9.82 22.27 10.16
CA ALA A 136 -9.71 22.89 11.48
C ALA A 136 -8.44 22.49 12.25
N ALA A 137 -7.66 21.52 11.77
CA ALA A 137 -6.46 21.02 12.43
C ALA A 137 -5.20 21.87 12.14
N PRO A 138 -4.27 22.03 13.11
CA PRO A 138 -3.06 22.84 12.94
C PRO A 138 -2.12 22.24 11.88
N PRO A 139 -1.37 23.05 11.08
CA PRO A 139 -0.61 22.58 9.91
C PRO A 139 0.31 21.36 10.12
N ASP A 140 0.79 21.16 11.34
CA ASP A 140 1.67 20.06 11.74
C ASP A 140 0.93 18.78 12.18
N ALA A 141 -0.39 18.74 12.05
CA ALA A 141 -1.21 17.57 12.35
C ALA A 141 -0.88 16.35 11.45
N VAL A 142 -1.12 15.16 12.00
CA VAL A 142 -1.06 13.90 11.27
C VAL A 142 -2.49 13.45 10.94
N VAL A 143 -2.77 13.28 9.65
CA VAL A 143 -4.07 12.88 9.11
C VAL A 143 -3.94 11.50 8.50
N PHE A 144 -4.83 10.58 8.86
CA PHE A 144 -4.81 9.20 8.38
C PHE A 144 -6.15 8.83 7.75
N PHE A 145 -6.12 8.35 6.53
CA PHE A 145 -7.27 7.75 5.86
C PHE A 145 -6.99 6.28 5.61
N TYR A 146 -7.92 5.41 5.98
CA TYR A 146 -7.85 3.98 5.72
C TYR A 146 -9.13 3.53 5.02
N PHE A 147 -8.97 2.78 3.94
CA PHE A 147 -10.08 2.12 3.26
C PHE A 147 -9.80 0.63 3.08
N SER A 148 -10.79 -0.21 3.41
CA SER A 148 -10.77 -1.65 3.11
C SER A 148 -12.06 -2.08 2.44
N GLY A 149 -11.98 -2.73 1.29
CA GLY A 149 -13.16 -3.11 0.51
C GLY A 149 -12.82 -3.45 -0.94
N HIS A 150 -13.77 -3.28 -1.86
CA HIS A 150 -13.47 -3.37 -3.30
C HIS A 150 -12.85 -2.08 -3.82
N GLY A 151 -11.84 -2.24 -4.67
CA GLY A 151 -11.19 -1.16 -5.38
C GLY A 151 -11.07 -1.50 -6.85
N VAL A 152 -11.35 -0.54 -7.72
CA VAL A 152 -11.33 -0.73 -9.17
C VAL A 152 -10.64 0.45 -9.84
N GLN A 153 -10.00 0.20 -10.98
CA GLN A 153 -9.41 1.24 -11.79
C GLN A 153 -10.33 1.53 -12.98
N ALA A 154 -10.66 2.79 -13.20
CA ALA A 154 -11.38 3.26 -14.37
C ALA A 154 -10.78 4.58 -14.85
N GLU A 155 -10.53 4.70 -16.16
CA GLU A 155 -10.01 5.94 -16.78
C GLU A 155 -8.73 6.49 -16.11
N ALA A 156 -7.83 5.60 -15.70
CA ALA A 156 -6.60 5.89 -14.95
C ALA A 156 -6.79 6.37 -13.50
N GLU A 157 -8.03 6.47 -13.01
CA GLU A 157 -8.36 6.80 -11.63
C GLU A 157 -8.56 5.55 -10.76
N ASN A 158 -8.29 5.72 -9.47
CA ASN A 158 -8.47 4.69 -8.44
C ASN A 158 -9.81 4.92 -7.72
N LEU A 159 -10.75 4.00 -7.92
CA LEU A 159 -12.10 4.06 -7.35
C LEU A 159 -12.22 3.09 -6.16
N LEU A 160 -12.70 3.61 -5.03
CA LEU A 160 -12.99 2.85 -3.83
C LEU A 160 -14.50 2.62 -3.77
N VAL A 161 -14.93 1.36 -3.92
CA VAL A 161 -16.34 1.03 -4.16
C VAL A 161 -17.11 1.08 -2.85
N SER A 162 -18.15 1.91 -2.80
CA SER A 162 -19.02 2.03 -1.63
C SER A 162 -19.87 0.77 -1.43
N SER A 163 -20.33 0.54 -0.21
CA SER A 163 -21.21 -0.58 0.13
C SER A 163 -22.47 -0.60 -0.75
N GLY A 164 -22.94 -1.80 -1.08
CA GLY A 164 -24.14 -2.01 -1.91
C GLY A 164 -23.97 -1.76 -3.41
N VAL A 165 -22.83 -1.21 -3.86
CA VAL A 165 -22.52 -1.02 -5.28
C VAL A 165 -21.93 -2.29 -5.86
N ASP A 166 -22.47 -2.77 -6.97
CA ASP A 166 -21.94 -3.96 -7.65
C ASP A 166 -20.58 -3.66 -8.31
N PRO A 167 -19.45 -4.24 -7.83
CA PRO A 167 -18.14 -3.99 -8.41
C PRO A 167 -17.97 -4.60 -9.82
N GLY A 168 -18.84 -5.53 -10.22
CA GLY A 168 -18.87 -6.11 -11.56
C GLY A 168 -19.56 -5.23 -12.61
N ARG A 169 -20.17 -4.11 -12.19
CA ARG A 169 -20.93 -3.20 -13.06
C ARG A 169 -20.25 -1.85 -13.20
N PRO A 170 -19.54 -1.58 -14.32
CA PRO A 170 -18.79 -0.33 -14.52
C PRO A 170 -19.64 0.95 -14.37
N ASP A 171 -20.90 0.92 -14.80
CA ASP A 171 -21.83 2.05 -14.70
C ASP A 171 -22.23 2.37 -13.25
N ALA A 172 -22.39 1.34 -12.42
CA ALA A 172 -22.71 1.49 -11.01
C ALA A 172 -21.48 1.96 -10.22
N VAL A 173 -20.32 1.35 -10.49
CA VAL A 173 -19.02 1.74 -9.94
C VAL A 173 -18.73 3.22 -10.18
N ALA A 174 -18.86 3.70 -11.42
CA ALA A 174 -18.54 5.09 -11.78
C ALA A 174 -19.39 6.12 -11.02
N LYS A 175 -20.63 5.74 -10.63
CA LYS A 175 -21.56 6.62 -9.91
C LYS A 175 -21.51 6.46 -8.39
N GLY A 176 -21.05 5.30 -7.91
CA GLY A 176 -21.16 4.87 -6.52
C GLY A 176 -19.84 4.67 -5.79
N SER A 177 -18.73 5.18 -6.33
CA SER A 177 -17.39 5.02 -5.73
C SER A 177 -16.81 6.36 -5.29
N ILE A 178 -15.88 6.31 -4.34
CA ILE A 178 -15.01 7.43 -3.98
C ILE A 178 -13.81 7.41 -4.93
N VAL A 179 -13.46 8.54 -5.54
CA VAL A 179 -12.26 8.66 -6.38
C VAL A 179 -11.08 9.06 -5.50
N LEU A 180 -10.08 8.19 -5.36
CA LEU A 180 -8.96 8.38 -4.42
C LEU A 180 -8.23 9.72 -4.59
N GLY A 181 -7.96 10.13 -5.83
CA GLY A 181 -7.25 11.37 -6.13
C GLY A 181 -8.04 12.61 -5.65
N PRO A 182 -9.13 12.97 -6.34
CA PRO A 182 -9.87 14.19 -6.05
C PRO A 182 -10.69 14.13 -4.77
N ASP A 183 -11.29 13.00 -4.39
CA ASP A 183 -12.19 12.93 -3.24
C ASP A 183 -11.47 12.67 -1.91
N VAL A 184 -10.22 12.21 -1.94
CA VAL A 184 -9.45 11.92 -0.71
C VAL A 184 -8.14 12.69 -0.70
N VAL A 185 -7.22 12.39 -1.62
CA VAL A 185 -5.85 12.92 -1.58
C VAL A 185 -5.82 14.45 -1.68
N LEU A 186 -6.61 15.03 -2.60
CA LEU A 186 -6.68 16.49 -2.74
C LEU A 186 -7.45 17.15 -1.58
N ARG A 187 -8.56 16.55 -1.13
CA ARG A 187 -9.42 17.11 -0.06
C ARG A 187 -8.77 17.10 1.31
N LEU A 188 -8.00 16.06 1.63
CA LEU A 188 -7.27 15.99 2.91
C LEU A 188 -6.05 16.90 2.96
N GLN A 189 -5.66 17.48 1.81
CA GLN A 189 -4.54 18.39 1.60
C GLN A 189 -3.17 17.80 2.00
N GLY A 190 -2.13 18.20 1.27
CA GLY A 190 -0.76 17.91 1.68
C GLY A 190 -0.39 18.68 2.93
N ARG A 191 0.30 18.02 3.88
CA ARG A 191 0.75 18.66 5.13
C ARG A 191 2.28 18.63 5.24
N PRO A 192 3.02 19.55 4.62
CA PRO A 192 4.48 19.54 4.64
C PRO A 192 5.11 19.68 6.04
N GLN A 193 4.39 20.31 6.98
CA GLN A 193 4.81 20.46 8.39
C GLN A 193 4.30 19.30 9.28
N GLY A 194 3.42 18.47 8.76
CA GLY A 194 2.81 17.33 9.42
C GLY A 194 2.89 16.11 8.50
N LEU A 195 1.79 15.38 8.36
CA LEU A 195 1.73 14.26 7.41
C LEU A 195 0.28 13.90 7.08
N THR A 196 -0.02 13.71 5.80
CA THR A 196 -1.28 13.11 5.34
C THR A 196 -1.00 11.70 4.81
N ILE A 197 -1.66 10.70 5.38
CA ILE A 197 -1.51 9.29 5.04
C ILE A 197 -2.81 8.78 4.45
N ALA A 198 -2.74 8.10 3.31
CA ALA A 198 -3.86 7.33 2.77
C ALA A 198 -3.45 5.86 2.58
N VAL A 199 -4.19 4.93 3.19
CA VAL A 199 -3.94 3.49 3.13
C VAL A 199 -5.11 2.80 2.47
N ILE A 200 -4.83 2.12 1.35
CA ILE A 200 -5.84 1.48 0.51
C ILE A 200 -5.61 -0.03 0.53
N ASP A 201 -6.40 -0.72 1.35
CA ASP A 201 -6.45 -2.18 1.40
C ASP A 201 -7.64 -2.72 0.61
N ALA A 202 -7.57 -2.54 -0.71
CA ALA A 202 -8.67 -2.85 -1.61
C ALA A 202 -8.40 -4.09 -2.47
N CYS A 203 -9.36 -5.00 -2.51
CA CYS A 203 -9.35 -6.18 -3.38
C CYS A 203 -9.99 -5.84 -4.74
N ARG A 204 -9.60 -6.54 -5.80
CA ARG A 204 -10.48 -6.71 -6.98
C ARG A 204 -11.20 -8.03 -6.88
N THR A 205 -12.41 -8.07 -7.43
CA THR A 205 -13.19 -9.29 -7.61
C THR A 205 -12.66 -10.16 -8.74
N ASP A 206 -12.70 -11.46 -8.48
CA ASP A 206 -12.30 -12.61 -9.29
C ASP A 206 -10.80 -12.90 -9.46
N LEU A 207 -10.33 -13.93 -8.72
CA LEU A 207 -9.08 -14.67 -8.94
C LEU A 207 -8.90 -15.17 -10.40
N ARG A 208 -10.00 -15.29 -11.17
CA ARG A 208 -9.97 -15.65 -12.60
C ARG A 208 -9.60 -14.49 -13.52
N ALA A 209 -9.87 -13.25 -13.14
CA ALA A 209 -9.49 -12.05 -13.87
C ALA A 209 -8.02 -11.63 -13.59
N ALA A 210 -7.50 -12.02 -12.43
CA ALA A 210 -6.12 -11.79 -11.95
C ALA A 210 -4.99 -12.32 -12.84
N LEU A 211 -5.29 -13.00 -13.95
CA LEU A 211 -4.30 -13.51 -14.92
C LEU A 211 -4.03 -12.55 -16.09
N LYS A 212 -4.69 -11.38 -16.16
CA LYS A 212 -4.48 -10.38 -17.21
C LYS A 212 -3.62 -9.20 -16.69
N PRO A 213 -2.56 -8.76 -17.40
CA PRO A 213 -1.81 -7.55 -17.05
C PRO A 213 -2.67 -6.28 -17.13
N GLY A 214 -2.48 -5.33 -16.19
CA GLY A 214 -3.14 -4.00 -16.20
C GLY A 214 -4.45 -3.90 -15.41
N GLU A 215 -4.66 -4.82 -14.46
CA GLU A 215 -5.95 -5.08 -13.82
C GLU A 215 -5.93 -4.79 -12.29
N GLY A 216 -5.31 -3.72 -11.82
CA GLY A 216 -5.24 -3.33 -10.40
C GLY A 216 -5.20 -1.81 -10.23
N LEU A 217 -5.14 -1.29 -9.00
CA LEU A 217 -5.10 0.16 -8.79
C LEU A 217 -3.89 0.77 -9.52
N ASN A 218 -4.09 1.94 -10.13
CA ASN A 218 -3.04 2.68 -10.82
C ASN A 218 -2.00 3.19 -9.83
N GLN A 219 -0.75 3.32 -10.28
CA GLN A 219 0.22 4.11 -9.53
C GLN A 219 -0.21 5.57 -9.47
N VAL A 220 0.01 6.18 -8.31
CA VAL A 220 -0.27 7.60 -8.06
C VAL A 220 1.00 8.30 -7.59
N GLU A 221 1.05 9.61 -7.76
CA GLU A 221 2.07 10.44 -7.16
C GLU A 221 1.53 11.10 -5.89
N ALA A 222 2.29 11.03 -4.80
CA ALA A 222 1.91 11.65 -3.55
C ALA A 222 2.19 13.17 -3.61
N PRO A 223 1.21 14.03 -3.27
CA PRO A 223 1.46 15.46 -3.06
C PRO A 223 2.48 15.71 -1.95
N PRO A 224 3.12 16.89 -1.91
CA PRO A 224 4.04 17.24 -0.83
C PRO A 224 3.40 17.10 0.56
N GLY A 225 4.07 16.40 1.47
CA GLY A 225 3.55 16.09 2.80
C GLY A 225 2.58 14.91 2.83
N CYS A 226 2.48 14.11 1.76
CA CYS A 226 1.65 12.92 1.70
C CYS A 226 2.45 11.61 1.62
N LEU A 227 1.86 10.55 2.15
CA LEU A 227 2.24 9.16 1.96
C LEU A 227 0.99 8.37 1.58
N ILE A 228 1.02 7.67 0.46
CA ILE A 228 -0.09 6.81 0.01
C ILE A 228 0.43 5.38 -0.07
N ALA A 229 -0.20 4.47 0.65
CA ALA A 229 0.17 3.07 0.72
C ALA A 229 -0.96 2.17 0.20
N PHE A 230 -0.61 1.17 -0.60
CA PHE A 230 -1.55 0.21 -1.19
C PHE A 230 -1.17 -1.19 -0.73
N SER A 231 -2.17 -2.02 -0.40
CA SER A 231 -1.93 -3.37 0.12
C SER A 231 -1.38 -4.37 -0.88
N THR A 232 -1.34 -3.99 -2.16
CA THR A 232 -0.85 -4.82 -3.26
C THR A 232 -0.18 -3.95 -4.30
N GLY A 233 0.57 -4.60 -5.20
CA GLY A 233 1.20 -3.91 -6.31
C GLY A 233 0.14 -3.42 -7.28
N ALA A 234 0.40 -2.28 -7.93
CA ALA A 234 -0.45 -1.82 -9.01
C ALA A 234 -0.60 -2.94 -10.06
N GLY A 235 -1.82 -3.19 -10.52
CA GLY A 235 -2.11 -4.31 -11.42
C GLY A 235 -2.38 -5.69 -10.77
N ARG A 236 -2.33 -5.86 -9.44
CA ARG A 236 -2.54 -7.17 -8.76
C ARG A 236 -3.69 -7.15 -7.74
N PRO A 237 -4.45 -8.25 -7.54
CA PRO A 237 -5.49 -8.29 -6.51
C PRO A 237 -4.88 -8.37 -5.10
N ALA A 238 -5.58 -7.80 -4.12
CA ALA A 238 -5.36 -8.12 -2.72
C ALA A 238 -6.14 -9.38 -2.33
N LEU A 239 -5.61 -10.19 -1.40
CA LEU A 239 -6.30 -11.38 -0.90
C LEU A 239 -7.03 -11.06 0.39
N ALA A 240 -8.35 -11.20 0.37
CA ALA A 240 -9.19 -11.22 1.55
C ALA A 240 -9.53 -12.67 1.94
N PRO A 241 -9.27 -13.08 3.19
CA PRO A 241 -9.79 -14.33 3.72
C PRO A 241 -11.32 -14.36 3.64
N ASN A 242 -11.88 -15.52 3.27
CA ASN A 242 -13.30 -15.79 3.41
C ASN A 242 -13.64 -16.18 4.86
N ASN A 243 -13.20 -15.35 5.81
CA ASN A 243 -13.34 -15.59 7.24
C ASN A 243 -13.44 -14.24 7.97
N GLU A 244 -14.56 -14.02 8.66
CA GLU A 244 -14.81 -12.79 9.43
C GLU A 244 -13.87 -12.62 10.63
N ALA A 245 -13.28 -13.71 11.11
CA ALA A 245 -12.37 -13.72 12.24
C ALA A 245 -10.90 -13.44 11.85
N GLN A 246 -10.61 -13.18 10.58
CA GLN A 246 -9.25 -12.93 10.10
C GLN A 246 -9.15 -11.56 9.43
N ASN A 247 -8.02 -10.88 9.63
CA ASN A 247 -7.70 -9.69 8.85
C ASN A 247 -7.13 -10.11 7.50
N THR A 248 -7.17 -9.20 6.53
CA THR A 248 -6.34 -9.32 5.32
C THR A 248 -4.86 -9.38 5.70
N PHE A 249 -4.01 -9.96 4.84
CA PHE A 249 -2.56 -10.06 5.11
C PHE A 249 -1.93 -8.70 5.39
N TYR A 250 -2.29 -7.69 4.59
CA TYR A 250 -1.75 -6.35 4.75
C TYR A 250 -2.24 -5.67 6.02
N THR A 251 -3.54 -5.74 6.33
CA THR A 251 -4.06 -5.14 7.57
C THR A 251 -3.54 -5.85 8.80
N ALA A 252 -3.36 -7.18 8.75
CA ALA A 252 -2.71 -7.91 9.83
C ALA A 252 -1.28 -7.40 10.10
N ALA A 253 -0.46 -7.24 9.06
CA ALA A 253 0.89 -6.69 9.18
C ALA A 253 0.87 -5.23 9.67
N LEU A 254 -0.02 -4.39 9.15
CA LEU A 254 -0.14 -2.99 9.56
C LEU A 254 -0.54 -2.86 11.03
N VAL A 255 -1.55 -3.61 11.49
CA VAL A 255 -1.96 -3.64 12.90
C VAL A 255 -0.81 -4.14 13.78
N ASN A 256 -0.10 -5.20 13.37
CA ASN A 256 1.05 -5.71 14.12
C ASN A 256 2.13 -4.64 14.30
N GLN A 257 2.54 -3.98 13.21
CA GLN A 257 3.55 -2.93 13.24
C GLN A 257 3.07 -1.70 14.03
N LEU A 258 1.82 -1.27 13.86
CA LEU A 258 1.24 -0.18 14.66
C LEU A 258 1.15 -0.54 16.14
N THR A 259 1.07 -1.82 16.52
CA THR A 259 1.00 -2.21 17.94
C THR A 259 2.39 -2.42 18.55
N SER A 260 3.31 -3.04 17.82
CA SER A 260 4.58 -3.55 18.37
C SER A 260 5.79 -2.66 18.09
N ALA A 261 5.76 -1.85 17.03
CA ALA A 261 6.94 -1.13 16.57
C ALA A 261 7.29 0.06 17.49
N SER A 262 8.58 0.36 17.60
CA SER A 262 9.07 1.46 18.44
C SER A 262 8.44 2.81 18.05
N GLY A 263 8.12 3.64 19.05
CA GLY A 263 7.66 5.01 18.83
C GLY A 263 8.66 5.91 18.09
N GLU A 264 9.95 5.53 18.09
CA GLU A 264 11.04 6.26 17.42
C GLU A 264 11.11 5.99 15.90
N LEU A 265 10.32 5.05 15.39
CA LEU A 265 10.21 4.82 13.95
C LEU A 265 9.39 5.92 13.30
N SER A 266 9.71 6.23 12.05
CA SER A 266 8.85 7.09 11.23
C SER A 266 7.68 6.30 10.64
N PHE A 267 6.57 6.96 10.29
CA PHE A 267 5.50 6.33 9.50
C PHE A 267 6.03 5.79 8.16
N SER A 268 6.99 6.48 7.54
CA SER A 268 7.65 6.04 6.32
C SER A 268 8.37 4.69 6.49
N ASP A 269 9.06 4.50 7.62
CA ASP A 269 9.72 3.23 7.95
C ASP A 269 8.70 2.15 8.33
N LEU A 270 7.65 2.51 9.09
CA LEU A 270 6.54 1.62 9.41
C LEU A 270 5.94 1.00 8.15
N PHE A 271 5.55 1.80 7.15
CA PHE A 271 4.95 1.27 5.94
C PHE A 271 5.91 0.41 5.12
N ARG A 272 7.22 0.70 5.15
CA ARG A 272 8.24 -0.17 4.55
C ARG A 272 8.36 -1.50 5.30
N LEU A 273 8.30 -1.51 6.63
CA LEU A 273 8.22 -2.75 7.43
C LEU A 273 6.96 -3.55 7.10
N VAL A 274 5.79 -2.89 7.01
CA VAL A 274 4.53 -3.54 6.63
C VAL A 274 4.62 -4.18 5.24
N LYS A 275 5.26 -3.50 4.27
CA LYS A 275 5.56 -4.06 2.94
C LYS A 275 6.37 -5.35 3.06
N LEU A 276 7.47 -5.31 3.82
CA LEU A 276 8.36 -6.47 4.00
C LEU A 276 7.67 -7.62 4.72
N GLU A 277 6.93 -7.36 5.79
CA GLU A 277 6.19 -8.36 6.55
C GLU A 277 5.11 -9.03 5.71
N THR A 278 4.34 -8.24 4.94
CA THR A 278 3.31 -8.78 4.03
C THR A 278 3.94 -9.71 3.00
N GLN A 279 5.02 -9.29 2.34
CA GLN A 279 5.73 -10.09 1.34
C GLN A 279 6.30 -11.37 1.94
N ARG A 280 7.03 -11.26 3.06
CA ARG A 280 7.64 -12.41 3.76
C ARG A 280 6.58 -13.41 4.19
N THR A 281 5.46 -12.95 4.72
CA THR A 281 4.35 -13.79 5.18
C THR A 281 3.74 -14.57 4.03
N MET A 282 3.44 -13.90 2.91
CA MET A 282 2.77 -14.54 1.77
C MET A 282 3.72 -15.45 0.97
N LEU A 283 4.97 -15.04 0.76
CA LEU A 283 5.96 -15.85 0.03
C LEU A 283 6.36 -17.12 0.79
N ASN A 284 6.30 -17.12 2.11
CA ASN A 284 6.59 -18.29 2.94
C ASN A 284 5.32 -19.02 3.40
N HIS A 285 4.14 -18.63 2.90
CA HIS A 285 2.88 -19.23 3.32
C HIS A 285 2.82 -20.72 2.96
N PRO A 286 2.28 -21.62 3.81
CA PRO A 286 2.26 -23.07 3.54
C PRO A 286 1.50 -23.44 2.26
N LEU A 287 0.42 -22.73 1.95
CA LEU A 287 -0.36 -22.94 0.73
C LEU A 287 0.31 -22.31 -0.50
N ALA A 288 0.64 -23.14 -1.49
CA ALA A 288 1.28 -22.70 -2.74
C ALA A 288 0.48 -21.64 -3.50
N LEU A 289 -0.85 -21.73 -3.46
CA LEU A 289 -1.74 -20.76 -4.11
C LEU A 289 -1.54 -19.34 -3.54
N ILE A 290 -1.36 -19.21 -2.22
CA ILE A 290 -1.11 -17.90 -1.59
C ILE A 290 0.26 -17.36 -1.99
N ARG A 291 1.29 -18.22 -2.11
CA ARG A 291 2.61 -17.81 -2.60
C ARG A 291 2.55 -17.29 -4.04
N GLN A 292 1.77 -17.93 -4.90
CA GLN A 292 1.58 -17.51 -6.29
C GLN A 292 0.92 -16.14 -6.40
N PHE A 293 0.01 -15.81 -5.49
CA PHE A 293 -0.68 -14.53 -5.41
C PHE A 293 -0.12 -13.63 -4.30
N ALA A 294 1.17 -13.78 -3.97
CA ALA A 294 1.83 -12.94 -2.97
C ALA A 294 1.70 -11.46 -3.35
N GLN A 295 1.26 -10.66 -2.38
CA GLN A 295 1.09 -9.23 -2.52
C GLN A 295 2.43 -8.53 -2.34
N PHE A 296 2.68 -7.53 -3.18
CA PHE A 296 3.86 -6.66 -3.10
C PHE A 296 3.38 -5.23 -2.88
N PRO A 297 3.15 -4.80 -1.61
CA PRO A 297 2.63 -3.48 -1.32
C PRO A 297 3.44 -2.36 -1.99
N PHE A 298 2.70 -1.34 -2.44
CA PHE A 298 3.25 -0.18 -3.11
C PHE A 298 3.09 1.06 -2.23
N ILE A 299 4.11 1.93 -2.23
CA ILE A 299 4.12 3.17 -1.48
C ILE A 299 4.43 4.30 -2.47
N ALA A 300 3.62 5.35 -2.46
CA ALA A 300 3.90 6.63 -3.08
C ALA A 300 4.21 7.63 -1.97
N GLU A 301 5.40 8.24 -1.99
CA GLU A 301 5.85 9.09 -0.88
C GLU A 301 6.44 10.42 -1.35
N ASN A 302 5.99 11.50 -0.71
CA ASN A 302 6.56 12.84 -0.87
C ASN A 302 6.59 13.59 0.48
N THR A 303 7.04 12.89 1.52
CA THR A 303 7.30 13.50 2.82
C THR A 303 8.58 14.32 2.76
N ARG A 304 8.65 15.41 3.51
CA ARG A 304 9.89 16.21 3.62
C ARG A 304 10.71 15.83 4.84
N GLN A 305 10.04 15.45 5.92
CA GLN A 305 10.68 15.09 7.19
C GLN A 305 10.05 13.81 7.75
N PRO A 306 10.81 13.01 8.50
CA PRO A 306 10.28 11.83 9.16
C PRO A 306 9.34 12.23 10.30
N VAL A 307 8.07 11.84 10.19
CA VAL A 307 7.09 11.95 11.29
C VAL A 307 7.07 10.65 12.07
N LEU A 308 7.30 10.75 13.38
CA LEU A 308 7.46 9.60 14.27
C LEU A 308 6.11 8.96 14.66
N LEU A 309 6.13 7.67 14.99
CA LEU A 309 4.96 6.96 15.50
C LEU A 309 4.57 7.43 16.89
N ALA A 310 5.52 7.82 17.73
CA ALA A 310 5.24 8.46 19.00
C ALA A 310 4.67 9.88 18.76
N PRO A 311 3.54 10.25 19.40
CA PRO A 311 3.06 11.62 19.38
C PRO A 311 4.12 12.58 19.89
N ARG A 312 4.30 13.72 19.20
CA ARG A 312 5.19 14.77 19.69
C ARG A 312 4.66 15.31 21.02
N PRO A 313 5.46 15.26 22.11
CA PRO A 313 5.02 15.77 23.40
C PRO A 313 4.85 17.29 23.34
N ALA A 314 3.98 17.81 24.20
CA ALA A 314 3.83 19.25 24.39
C ALA A 314 5.19 19.88 24.78
N PRO A 315 5.48 21.13 24.37
CA PRO A 315 6.78 21.78 24.59
C PRO A 315 7.22 21.87 26.06
N ALA A 316 6.31 21.68 27.03
CA ALA A 316 6.61 21.66 28.47
C ALA A 316 6.97 20.26 29.04
N ALA A 317 6.83 19.18 28.26
CA ALA A 317 6.98 17.79 28.73
C ALA A 317 8.29 17.12 28.25
N VAL A 318 9.33 17.90 27.96
CA VAL A 318 10.63 17.37 27.53
C VAL A 318 11.39 16.83 28.76
N ALA A 319 11.00 15.63 29.21
CA ALA A 319 11.78 14.82 30.13
C ALA A 319 12.33 13.60 29.37
N ALA A 320 13.66 13.48 29.39
CA ALA A 320 14.45 12.61 28.54
C ALA A 320 14.19 11.11 28.78
N GLY A 321 13.55 10.47 27.80
CA GLY A 321 13.85 9.09 27.43
C GLY A 321 14.72 9.14 26.18
N GLY A 322 16.01 8.81 26.28
CA GLY A 322 16.91 8.86 25.13
C GLY A 322 16.40 8.01 23.97
N ARG A 323 16.34 8.62 22.78
CA ARG A 323 16.12 7.91 21.50
C ARG A 323 17.22 6.86 21.26
N PHE A 324 18.42 7.15 21.74
CA PHE A 324 19.61 6.32 21.66
C PHE A 324 20.03 5.84 23.05
N SER A 325 20.60 4.64 23.12
CA SER A 325 21.19 4.08 24.34
C SER A 325 22.54 4.68 24.68
N THR A 326 23.29 5.14 23.68
CA THR A 326 24.63 5.72 23.81
C THR A 326 24.85 6.87 22.82
N GLU A 327 25.81 7.76 23.11
CA GLU A 327 26.25 8.80 22.16
C GLU A 327 26.86 8.20 20.89
N ASP A 328 27.53 7.05 21.01
CA ASP A 328 28.07 6.31 19.88
C ASP A 328 26.97 5.86 18.91
N GLU A 329 25.87 5.33 19.45
CA GLU A 329 24.71 4.95 18.64
C GLU A 329 24.11 6.16 17.92
N ALA A 330 24.01 7.30 18.59
CA ALA A 330 23.52 8.54 17.99
C ALA A 330 24.42 9.02 16.83
N ARG A 331 25.74 8.93 17.00
CA ARG A 331 26.72 9.28 15.95
C ARG A 331 26.67 8.31 14.78
N ASP A 332 26.64 7.01 15.04
CA ASP A 332 26.57 5.98 14.00
C ASP A 332 25.25 6.09 13.21
N TRP A 333 24.14 6.39 13.90
CA TRP A 333 22.86 6.65 13.24
C TRP A 333 22.89 7.92 12.39
N ALA A 334 23.46 9.01 12.89
CA ALA A 334 23.60 10.25 12.12
C ALA A 334 24.46 10.05 10.87
N ALA A 335 25.54 9.27 10.97
CA ALA A 335 26.39 8.91 9.83
C ALA A 335 25.63 8.08 8.79
N LEU A 336 24.87 7.07 9.24
CA LEU A 336 23.99 6.29 8.36
C LEU A 336 22.98 7.18 7.65
N GLN A 337 22.36 8.12 8.37
CA GLN A 337 21.37 9.02 7.80
C GLN A 337 21.96 10.00 6.78
N ALA A 338 23.21 10.42 6.95
CA ALA A 338 23.89 11.34 6.03
C ALA A 338 24.47 10.66 4.79
N THR A 339 24.47 9.33 4.72
CA THR A 339 25.10 8.58 3.62
C THR A 339 24.18 8.49 2.40
N ALA A 340 24.68 8.95 1.24
CA ALA A 340 23.93 9.02 -0.01
C ALA A 340 24.30 7.95 -1.06
N TRP A 341 25.36 7.16 -0.86
CA TRP A 341 25.75 6.11 -1.82
C TRP A 341 25.23 4.74 -1.38
N PRO A 342 24.35 4.05 -2.15
CA PRO A 342 23.65 2.86 -1.65
C PRO A 342 24.55 1.73 -1.12
N PRO A 343 25.65 1.34 -1.79
CA PRO A 343 26.58 0.35 -1.23
C PRO A 343 27.16 0.73 0.15
N ASP A 344 27.42 2.02 0.39
CA ASP A 344 27.93 2.49 1.68
C ASP A 344 26.81 2.49 2.73
N VAL A 345 25.58 2.83 2.33
CA VAL A 345 24.39 2.75 3.19
C VAL A 345 24.18 1.32 3.67
N VAL A 346 24.27 0.31 2.78
CA VAL A 346 24.18 -1.11 3.14
C VAL A 346 25.22 -1.46 4.19
N LYS A 347 26.49 -1.13 3.93
CA LYS A 347 27.60 -1.42 4.84
C LYS A 347 27.39 -0.79 6.22
N GLN A 348 26.99 0.48 6.27
CA GLN A 348 26.77 1.18 7.54
C GLN A 348 25.54 0.65 8.29
N ALA A 349 24.47 0.30 7.58
CA ALA A 349 23.29 -0.29 8.19
C ALA A 349 23.59 -1.68 8.79
N ASP A 350 24.39 -2.50 8.10
CA ASP A 350 24.88 -3.78 8.64
C ASP A 350 25.71 -3.60 9.91
N GLN A 351 26.63 -2.63 9.91
CA GLN A 351 27.44 -2.31 11.08
C GLN A 351 26.58 -1.82 12.25
N TYR A 352 25.60 -0.96 11.97
CA TYR A 352 24.67 -0.45 12.98
C TYR A 352 23.84 -1.58 13.60
N LEU A 353 23.26 -2.46 12.80
CA LEU A 353 22.47 -3.61 13.26
C LEU A 353 23.31 -4.61 14.07
N ALA A 354 24.57 -4.83 13.68
CA ALA A 354 25.49 -5.71 14.40
C ALA A 354 25.91 -5.12 15.75
N ARG A 355 26.13 -3.80 15.81
CA ARG A 355 26.58 -3.10 17.02
C ARG A 355 25.44 -2.82 18.00
N TYR A 356 24.23 -2.58 17.50
CA TYR A 356 23.06 -2.20 18.30
C TYR A 356 21.81 -3.04 17.99
N PRO A 357 21.85 -4.37 18.18
CA PRO A 357 20.73 -5.25 17.84
C PRO A 357 19.45 -4.98 18.65
N GLY A 358 19.58 -4.42 19.85
CA GLY A 358 18.45 -4.03 20.72
C GLY A 358 18.00 -2.57 20.56
N SER A 359 18.50 -1.85 19.55
CA SER A 359 18.15 -0.45 19.36
C SER A 359 16.66 -0.27 19.07
N LYS A 360 16.08 0.82 19.60
CA LYS A 360 14.75 1.31 19.23
C LYS A 360 14.62 1.63 17.73
N LEU A 361 15.74 1.77 17.02
CA LEU A 361 15.84 2.09 15.59
C LEU A 361 16.26 0.90 14.74
N ALA A 362 16.42 -0.30 15.32
CA ALA A 362 16.81 -1.49 14.58
C ALA A 362 15.88 -1.78 13.39
N GLY A 363 14.57 -1.60 13.57
CA GLY A 363 13.59 -1.72 12.47
C GLY A 363 13.82 -0.71 11.35
N ALA A 364 14.15 0.55 11.66
CA ALA A 364 14.47 1.55 10.63
C ALA A 364 15.80 1.24 9.95
N ALA A 365 16.80 0.74 10.68
CA ALA A 365 18.06 0.28 10.08
C ALA A 365 17.85 -0.91 9.14
N GLU A 366 16.97 -1.86 9.46
CA GLU A 366 16.60 -2.96 8.57
C GLU A 366 15.94 -2.46 7.28
N VAL A 367 15.00 -1.51 7.39
CA VAL A 367 14.37 -0.86 6.24
C VAL A 367 15.40 -0.16 5.35
N VAL A 368 16.30 0.61 5.96
CA VAL A 368 17.37 1.32 5.25
C VAL A 368 18.27 0.33 4.51
N LYS A 369 18.66 -0.76 5.17
CA LYS A 369 19.49 -1.81 4.58
C LYS A 369 18.81 -2.46 3.37
N GLU A 370 17.55 -2.87 3.51
CA GLU A 370 16.83 -3.59 2.47
C GLU A 370 16.67 -2.72 1.22
N GLY A 371 16.20 -1.48 1.38
CA GLY A 371 16.04 -0.56 0.26
C GLY A 371 17.36 -0.16 -0.39
N ALA A 372 18.42 0.05 0.41
CA ALA A 372 19.76 0.31 -0.13
C ALA A 372 20.36 -0.90 -0.85
N THR A 373 20.01 -2.12 -0.44
CA THR A 373 20.44 -3.37 -1.09
C THR A 373 19.82 -3.51 -2.48
N GLU A 374 18.52 -3.25 -2.60
CA GLU A 374 17.81 -3.19 -3.89
C GLU A 374 18.42 -2.12 -4.79
N ALA A 375 18.59 -0.90 -4.27
CA ALA A 375 19.26 0.20 -4.95
C ALA A 375 20.67 -0.16 -5.46
N ALA A 376 21.50 -0.76 -4.62
CA ALA A 376 22.85 -1.17 -4.98
C ALA A 376 22.87 -2.32 -6.02
N ALA A 377 21.87 -3.21 -6.01
CA ALA A 377 21.72 -4.23 -7.05
C ALA A 377 21.38 -3.61 -8.41
N ILE A 378 20.48 -2.62 -8.43
CA ILE A 378 20.09 -1.90 -9.63
C ILE A 378 21.28 -1.11 -10.22
N LEU A 379 22.04 -0.39 -9.41
CA LEU A 379 23.21 0.39 -9.85
C LEU A 379 24.37 -0.45 -10.42
N ARG A 380 24.37 -1.78 -10.21
CA ARG A 380 25.35 -2.68 -10.83
C ARG A 380 25.00 -3.04 -12.28
N ARG A 381 23.81 -2.68 -12.77
CA ARG A 381 23.40 -2.96 -14.14
C ARG A 381 24.05 -2.00 -15.12
N ASN A 382 24.53 -2.53 -16.24
CA ASN A 382 25.23 -1.74 -17.27
C ASN A 382 24.33 -0.72 -17.99
N ASP A 383 23.01 -0.90 -17.94
CA ASP A 383 22.06 0.02 -18.57
C ASP A 383 21.81 1.29 -17.76
N ILE A 384 22.16 1.32 -16.46
CA ILE A 384 21.91 2.46 -15.58
C ILE A 384 23.20 3.24 -15.38
N ARG A 385 23.29 4.42 -16.02
CA ARG A 385 24.49 5.27 -16.01
C ARG A 385 24.53 6.23 -14.81
N LEU A 386 24.35 5.68 -13.61
CA LEU A 386 24.53 6.42 -12.36
C LEU A 386 25.75 5.89 -11.60
N PHE A 387 26.61 6.81 -11.16
CA PHE A 387 27.84 6.48 -10.45
C PHE A 387 27.87 7.19 -9.11
N ARG A 388 28.90 6.95 -8.30
CA ARG A 388 29.06 7.60 -7.00
C ARG A 388 28.87 9.12 -7.06
N ARG A 389 29.47 9.77 -8.07
CA ARG A 389 29.35 11.23 -8.30
C ARG A 389 27.95 11.70 -8.69
N SER A 390 27.09 10.81 -9.16
CA SER A 390 25.68 11.13 -9.42
C SER A 390 24.91 11.36 -8.12
N PHE A 391 25.43 10.88 -6.98
CA PHE A 391 24.88 11.06 -5.64
C PHE A 391 25.60 12.18 -4.86
N ASP A 392 26.29 13.09 -5.56
CA ASP A 392 26.84 14.31 -4.99
C ASP A 392 25.83 15.46 -5.15
N MET A 393 25.81 16.39 -4.19
CA MET A 393 25.02 17.62 -4.27
C MET A 393 25.51 18.49 -5.44
N PRO A 394 24.66 18.81 -6.43
CA PRO A 394 25.05 19.75 -7.47
C PRO A 394 25.11 21.18 -6.91
N PRO A 395 25.92 22.07 -7.50
CA PRO A 395 25.96 23.48 -7.09
C PRO A 395 24.58 24.11 -7.15
N GLY A 396 24.16 24.77 -6.06
CA GLY A 396 22.86 25.45 -5.98
C GLY A 396 21.67 24.55 -5.63
N ALA A 397 21.87 23.25 -5.36
CA ALA A 397 20.81 22.39 -4.84
C ALA A 397 20.37 22.81 -3.42
N ASP A 398 19.08 22.69 -3.16
CA ASP A 398 18.45 23.00 -1.89
C ASP A 398 18.35 21.79 -0.96
N ALA A 399 17.76 22.00 0.22
CA ALA A 399 17.54 20.96 1.21
C ALA A 399 16.56 19.87 0.74
N ASP A 400 15.61 20.21 -0.14
CA ASP A 400 14.64 19.26 -0.69
C ASP A 400 15.34 18.27 -1.64
N TYR A 401 16.26 18.76 -2.48
CA TYR A 401 17.11 17.91 -3.31
C TYR A 401 17.97 16.98 -2.47
N GLN A 402 18.57 17.48 -1.39
CA GLN A 402 19.36 16.66 -0.47
C GLN A 402 18.51 15.56 0.19
N ALA A 403 17.29 15.89 0.63
CA ALA A 403 16.38 14.92 1.22
C ALA A 403 16.01 13.82 0.21
N ASP A 404 15.71 14.19 -1.04
CA ASP A 404 15.43 13.22 -2.10
C ASP A 404 16.65 12.36 -2.45
N LEU A 405 17.86 12.94 -2.41
CA LEU A 405 19.10 12.21 -2.64
C LEU A 405 19.32 11.11 -1.60
N LEU A 406 19.16 11.45 -0.32
CA LEU A 406 19.28 10.50 0.79
C LEU A 406 18.20 9.42 0.76
N LYS A 407 16.97 9.77 0.37
CA LYS A 407 15.87 8.82 0.23
C LYS A 407 16.08 7.87 -0.95
N SER A 408 16.48 8.40 -2.10
CA SER A 408 16.74 7.58 -3.29
C SER A 408 17.89 6.60 -3.04
N ALA A 409 18.91 7.00 -2.27
CA ALA A 409 20.00 6.12 -1.83
C ALA A 409 19.52 4.89 -1.05
N ARG A 410 18.36 5.01 -0.39
CA ARG A 410 17.70 3.97 0.40
C ARG A 410 16.57 3.27 -0.37
N GLY A 411 16.55 3.41 -1.69
CA GLY A 411 15.58 2.75 -2.56
C GLY A 411 14.24 3.47 -2.71
N ASP A 412 14.11 4.73 -2.32
CA ASP A 412 12.90 5.51 -2.59
C ASP A 412 12.81 5.88 -4.08
N LYS A 413 11.92 5.17 -4.79
CA LYS A 413 11.67 5.33 -6.22
C LYS A 413 11.07 6.69 -6.59
N ASP A 414 10.33 7.33 -5.69
CA ASP A 414 9.65 8.61 -5.98
C ASP A 414 10.61 9.76 -5.78
N ALA A 415 11.47 9.68 -4.77
CA ALA A 415 12.60 10.57 -4.61
C ALA A 415 13.57 10.50 -5.80
N ALA A 416 13.89 9.29 -6.28
CA ALA A 416 14.70 9.10 -7.49
C ALA A 416 14.06 9.77 -8.73
N ALA A 417 12.74 9.62 -8.91
CA ALA A 417 12.02 10.26 -10.01
C ALA A 417 12.01 11.79 -9.91
N ARG A 418 11.82 12.35 -8.70
CA ARG A 418 11.91 13.79 -8.46
C ARG A 418 13.29 14.35 -8.81
N ILE A 419 14.37 13.66 -8.41
CA ILE A 419 15.72 14.03 -8.82
C ILE A 419 15.86 14.01 -10.34
N GLY A 420 15.38 12.95 -11.00
CA GLY A 420 15.40 12.85 -12.46
C GLY A 420 14.75 14.05 -13.14
N ARG A 421 13.59 14.48 -12.67
CA ARG A 421 12.86 15.63 -13.22
C ARG A 421 13.59 16.96 -13.07
N VAL A 422 14.46 17.14 -12.07
CA VAL A 422 15.32 18.33 -11.95
C VAL A 422 16.29 18.44 -13.13
N TRP A 423 16.71 17.30 -13.70
CA TRP A 423 17.60 17.25 -14.86
C TRP A 423 16.85 17.21 -16.20
N ARG A 424 15.51 17.34 -16.20
CA ARG A 424 14.73 17.36 -17.44
C ARG A 424 15.18 18.54 -18.30
N THR A 425 15.51 18.25 -19.54
CA THR A 425 16.02 19.22 -20.51
C THR A 425 15.40 18.95 -21.88
N GLU A 426 15.29 19.98 -22.71
CA GLU A 426 14.89 19.86 -24.12
C GLU A 426 16.08 19.51 -25.03
N ALA A 427 17.31 19.56 -24.49
CA ALA A 427 18.50 19.18 -25.21
C ALA A 427 18.44 17.71 -25.67
N GLN A 428 18.91 17.43 -26.88
CA GLN A 428 18.93 16.08 -27.44
C GLN A 428 20.18 15.27 -27.05
N SER A 429 21.24 15.95 -26.60
CA SER A 429 22.47 15.33 -26.14
C SER A 429 23.12 16.16 -25.03
N GLY A 430 24.00 15.53 -24.24
CA GLY A 430 24.76 16.21 -23.19
C GLY A 430 24.68 15.52 -21.81
N PRO A 431 25.39 16.10 -20.82
CA PRO A 431 25.45 15.55 -19.48
C PRO A 431 24.11 15.59 -18.74
N GLU A 432 23.28 16.62 -18.99
CA GLU A 432 21.95 16.74 -18.39
C GLU A 432 21.00 15.64 -18.86
N VAL A 433 20.97 15.37 -20.17
CA VAL A 433 20.19 14.26 -20.76
C VAL A 433 20.61 12.94 -20.13
N SER A 434 21.92 12.71 -20.00
CA SER A 434 22.45 11.48 -19.39
C SER A 434 22.05 11.35 -17.92
N ARG A 435 22.01 12.46 -17.17
CA ARG A 435 21.54 12.48 -15.78
C ARG A 435 20.04 12.22 -15.67
N TYR A 436 19.23 12.88 -16.51
CA TYR A 436 17.79 12.63 -16.59
C TYR A 436 17.52 11.15 -16.88
N GLU A 437 18.10 10.60 -17.95
CA GLU A 437 17.89 9.20 -18.32
C GLU A 437 18.35 8.25 -17.22
N GLY A 438 19.53 8.45 -16.65
CA GLY A 438 20.05 7.59 -15.58
C GLY A 438 19.13 7.56 -14.35
N TRP A 439 18.66 8.72 -13.89
CA TRP A 439 17.75 8.82 -12.73
C TRP A 439 16.36 8.27 -13.02
N MET A 440 15.81 8.50 -14.21
CA MET A 440 14.49 7.97 -14.58
C MET A 440 14.51 6.46 -14.78
N GLN A 441 15.59 5.91 -15.35
CA GLN A 441 15.81 4.46 -15.43
C GLN A 441 15.94 3.86 -14.03
N TYR A 442 16.73 4.48 -13.16
CA TYR A 442 16.91 4.04 -11.78
C TYR A 442 15.58 4.03 -11.00
N ALA A 443 14.79 5.10 -11.10
CA ALA A 443 13.46 5.19 -10.50
C ALA A 443 12.50 4.12 -11.04
N ALA A 444 12.50 3.90 -12.36
CA ALA A 444 11.66 2.89 -13.00
C ALA A 444 12.03 1.47 -12.56
N GLU A 445 13.33 1.18 -12.39
CA GLU A 445 13.81 -0.13 -11.95
C GLU A 445 13.56 -0.37 -10.45
N LEU A 446 13.52 0.69 -9.64
CA LEU A 446 12.99 0.65 -8.27
C LEU A 446 11.44 0.51 -8.21
N GLY A 447 10.77 0.50 -9.37
CA GLY A 447 9.34 0.22 -9.49
C GLY A 447 8.44 1.42 -9.76
N ASN A 448 8.99 2.58 -10.13
CA ASN A 448 8.20 3.77 -10.48
C ASN A 448 7.67 3.69 -11.93
N GLY A 449 6.39 3.33 -12.09
CA GLY A 449 5.74 3.20 -13.39
C GLY A 449 5.53 4.53 -14.10
N ILE A 450 5.33 5.61 -13.34
CA ILE A 450 5.21 6.98 -13.89
C ILE A 450 6.54 7.40 -14.51
N ALA A 451 7.65 7.20 -13.81
CA ALA A 451 8.99 7.49 -14.32
C ALA A 451 9.32 6.67 -15.57
N SER A 452 8.92 5.40 -15.59
CA SER A 452 9.03 4.53 -16.77
C SER A 452 8.29 5.11 -17.97
N TYR A 453 7.06 5.60 -17.79
CA TYR A 453 6.28 6.21 -18.87
C TYR A 453 6.84 7.56 -19.31
N GLU A 454 7.28 8.42 -18.39
CA GLU A 454 7.93 9.69 -18.72
C GLU A 454 9.22 9.48 -19.53
N LEU A 455 9.98 8.43 -19.22
CA LEU A 455 11.16 8.03 -19.98
C LEU A 455 10.78 7.53 -21.39
N ALA A 456 9.69 6.79 -21.53
CA ALA A 456 9.17 6.39 -22.84
C ALA A 456 8.81 7.62 -23.70
N LEU A 457 8.12 8.61 -23.12
CA LEU A 457 7.78 9.86 -23.82
C LEU A 457 9.02 10.66 -24.22
N HIS A 458 10.04 10.71 -23.36
CA HIS A 458 11.33 11.32 -23.69
C HIS A 458 11.98 10.66 -24.91
N TYR A 459 12.06 9.33 -24.93
CA TYR A 459 12.62 8.60 -26.07
C TYR A 459 11.81 8.79 -27.36
N ARG A 460 10.48 8.90 -27.29
CA ARG A 460 9.67 9.26 -28.47
C ARG A 460 10.03 10.63 -29.02
N ARG A 461 10.12 11.64 -28.15
CA ARG A 461 10.46 13.02 -28.57
C ARG A 461 11.85 13.12 -29.19
N THR A 462 12.80 12.31 -28.73
CA THR A 462 14.17 12.26 -29.27
C THR A 462 14.34 11.32 -30.47
N GLY A 463 13.26 10.73 -31.00
CA GLY A 463 13.31 9.86 -32.19
C GLY A 463 13.85 8.45 -31.93
N GLN A 464 13.73 7.93 -30.70
CA GLN A 464 14.21 6.61 -30.28
C GLN A 464 13.04 5.64 -30.00
N PRO A 465 12.43 5.04 -31.03
CA PRO A 465 11.20 4.25 -30.88
C PRO A 465 11.38 2.93 -30.12
N GLN A 466 12.53 2.27 -30.23
CA GLN A 466 12.78 0.99 -29.54
C GLN A 466 12.90 1.18 -28.01
N PRO A 467 13.74 2.10 -27.48
CA PRO A 467 13.72 2.43 -26.05
C PRO A 467 12.35 2.89 -25.56
N ALA A 468 11.63 3.69 -26.36
CA ALA A 468 10.29 4.15 -26.00
C ALA A 468 9.32 2.99 -25.76
N ALA A 469 9.26 2.02 -26.67
CA ALA A 469 8.38 0.85 -26.54
C ALA A 469 8.74 -0.03 -25.33
N ARG A 470 10.03 -0.19 -25.04
CA ARG A 470 10.51 -0.94 -23.85
C ARG A 470 9.98 -0.30 -22.57
N TRP A 471 10.17 1.00 -22.40
CA TRP A 471 9.81 1.70 -21.17
C TRP A 471 8.30 1.92 -21.01
N GLU A 472 7.55 2.00 -22.11
CA GLU A 472 6.09 1.97 -22.07
C GLU A 472 5.57 0.59 -21.62
N THR A 473 6.17 -0.50 -22.12
CA THR A 473 5.82 -1.85 -21.68
C THR A 473 6.14 -2.02 -20.20
N ARG A 474 7.32 -1.54 -19.76
CA ARG A 474 7.72 -1.56 -18.36
C ARG A 474 6.76 -0.77 -17.46
N ALA A 475 6.25 0.38 -17.91
CA ALA A 475 5.27 1.15 -17.15
C ALA A 475 4.00 0.33 -16.87
N ARG A 476 3.51 -0.41 -17.88
CA ARG A 476 2.34 -1.30 -17.73
C ARG A 476 2.63 -2.50 -16.84
N GLU A 477 3.82 -3.10 -16.93
CA GLU A 477 4.23 -4.19 -16.02
C GLU A 477 4.28 -3.75 -14.57
N LEU A 478 4.65 -2.48 -14.33
CA LEU A 478 4.63 -1.84 -13.02
C LEU A 478 3.22 -1.38 -12.61
N GLY A 479 2.19 -1.67 -13.41
CA GLY A 479 0.79 -1.36 -13.13
C GLY A 479 0.42 0.11 -13.33
N TYR A 480 1.22 0.89 -14.08
CA TYR A 480 0.87 2.25 -14.44
C TYR A 480 0.14 2.31 -15.79
N THR A 481 -1.07 2.85 -15.76
CA THR A 481 -1.85 3.19 -16.94
C THR A 481 -1.89 4.72 -17.07
N PRO A 482 -1.33 5.30 -18.15
CA PRO A 482 -1.36 6.74 -18.32
C PRO A 482 -2.79 7.25 -18.54
N PRO A 483 -3.14 8.45 -18.03
CA PRO A 483 -4.38 9.13 -18.36
C PRO A 483 -4.59 9.25 -19.88
N PRO A 484 -5.85 9.19 -20.38
CA PRO A 484 -6.15 9.38 -21.80
C PRO A 484 -5.62 10.70 -22.37
N SER A 485 -5.55 11.76 -21.55
CA SER A 485 -4.99 13.06 -21.92
C SER A 485 -3.49 12.99 -22.24
N LEU A 486 -2.74 12.12 -21.57
CA LEU A 486 -1.32 11.86 -21.85
C LEU A 486 -1.13 10.83 -22.97
N ASP A 487 -2.10 9.95 -23.19
CA ASP A 487 -2.05 8.94 -24.25
C ASP A 487 -2.23 9.53 -25.66
N ASN A 488 -2.77 10.75 -25.78
CA ASN A 488 -2.94 11.46 -27.06
C ASN A 488 -1.62 11.83 -27.76
N GLN A 489 -0.46 11.68 -27.11
CA GLN A 489 0.85 11.73 -27.78
C GLN A 489 1.21 10.43 -28.55
N ARG A 490 0.26 9.48 -28.68
CA ARG A 490 0.39 8.29 -29.54
C ARG A 490 0.06 8.53 -31.02
N LYS A 491 -0.37 9.73 -31.42
CA LYS A 491 -0.71 10.04 -32.82
C LYS A 491 0.36 10.83 -33.53
#